data_AF-A0A9P5TMP2-F1
#
_entry.id   AF-A0A9P5TMP2-F1
#
_cell.length_a   1.000
_cell.length_b   1.000
_cell.length_c   1.000
_cell.angle_alpha   90.00
_cell.angle_beta   90.00
_cell.angle_gamma   90.00
#
_symmetry.space_group_name_H-M   'P 1'
#
loop_
_entity.id
_entity.type
_entity.pdbx_description
1 polymer ?
#
loop_
_entity_poly.entity_id
_entity_poly.type
_entity_poly.pdbx_seq_one_letter_code
_entity_poly.pdbx_strand_id
1 'polypeptide(L)'
;LPLPLGVLFCRKGVGGHSTGERVSAGGYVQLPSGSASFTMYTGCNQPACGKAASGYTAAINQLAFGSAPGTGPGDACGRCFALTGSADPYSPSFTGPFTSIIVKVTDMCPVAGNQEWCGQTKSTPTNQYGKNFHFDICEDTGGSAVFFPSGHGALTGTFTEVACSQWSGSDGGSLWNGSCLSGETAANWPSGVGCGNQGGFLFLFLALRDLSFLLTVFWCEGTAPS
;
A
#
# COMPACT_ATOMS: atom_id res chain seq x y z
N LEU A 1 8.57 -59.57 10.66
CA LEU A 1 7.77 -58.60 11.43
C LEU A 1 8.38 -57.22 11.25
N PRO A 2 7.72 -56.26 10.59
CA PRO A 2 8.25 -54.90 10.50
C PRO A 2 7.81 -54.06 11.72
N LEU A 3 8.72 -53.19 12.17
CA LEU A 3 8.60 -52.28 13.31
C LEU A 3 7.63 -51.11 13.01
N PRO A 4 7.00 -50.48 14.03
CA PRO A 4 6.07 -49.39 13.82
C PRO A 4 6.78 -48.06 13.54
N LEU A 5 6.21 -47.28 12.61
CA LEU A 5 6.57 -45.89 12.34
C LEU A 5 6.46 -45.05 13.63
N GLY A 6 7.53 -44.32 13.96
CA GLY A 6 7.52 -43.30 14.98
C GLY A 6 6.66 -42.11 14.58
N VAL A 7 5.66 -41.79 15.40
CA VAL A 7 4.88 -40.55 15.30
C VAL A 7 5.75 -39.41 15.83
N LEU A 8 6.29 -38.59 14.93
CA LEU A 8 6.95 -37.35 15.31
C LEU A 8 5.88 -36.29 15.59
N PHE A 9 5.66 -35.97 16.86
CA PHE A 9 4.84 -34.84 17.27
C PHE A 9 5.51 -33.53 16.84
N CYS A 10 4.97 -32.86 15.82
CA CYS A 10 5.28 -31.45 15.60
C CYS A 10 4.54 -30.66 16.69
N ARG A 11 5.26 -30.30 17.77
CA ARG A 11 4.72 -29.44 18.81
C ARG A 11 4.26 -28.13 18.19
N LYS A 12 3.01 -27.75 18.48
CA LYS A 12 2.46 -26.41 18.26
C LYS A 12 3.37 -25.42 19.00
N GLY A 13 4.29 -24.79 18.27
CA GLY A 13 5.10 -23.69 18.80
C GLY A 13 4.18 -22.52 19.11
N VAL A 14 3.89 -22.32 20.39
CA VAL A 14 3.27 -21.10 20.90
C VAL A 14 4.35 -20.02 20.83
N GLY A 15 4.47 -19.38 19.67
CA GLY A 15 5.18 -18.10 19.53
C GLY A 15 4.14 -17.00 19.69
N GLY A 16 4.18 -16.28 20.81
CA GLY A 16 3.38 -15.08 21.00
C GLY A 16 3.76 -14.04 19.95
N HIS A 17 2.89 -13.86 18.94
CA HIS A 17 2.94 -12.74 18.03
C HIS A 17 1.90 -11.73 18.53
N SER A 18 2.36 -10.51 18.81
CA SER A 18 1.55 -9.35 19.09
C SER A 18 0.38 -9.26 18.11
N THR A 19 -0.80 -9.03 18.66
CA THR A 19 -2.03 -8.77 17.92
C THR A 19 -1.86 -7.55 17.02
N GLY A 20 -2.01 -7.75 15.70
CA GLY A 20 -2.72 -6.77 14.87
C GLY A 20 -1.95 -6.03 13.77
N GLU A 21 -1.21 -6.71 12.91
CA GLU A 21 -0.88 -6.15 11.58
C GLU A 21 -1.48 -7.06 10.51
N ARG A 22 -2.64 -6.66 9.97
CA ARG A 22 -3.35 -7.44 8.95
C ARG A 22 -2.63 -7.24 7.62
N VAL A 23 -1.82 -8.22 7.25
CA VAL A 23 -1.14 -8.31 5.96
C VAL A 23 -2.18 -8.66 4.88
N SER A 24 -2.28 -7.86 3.83
CA SER A 24 -3.17 -8.11 2.69
C SER A 24 -2.65 -9.24 1.80
N ALA A 25 -3.51 -9.72 0.90
CA ALA A 25 -3.13 -10.69 -0.13
C ALA A 25 -1.83 -10.25 -0.83
N GLY A 26 -0.85 -11.15 -0.91
CA GLY A 26 0.46 -10.87 -1.49
C GLY A 26 1.51 -10.25 -0.57
N GLY A 27 1.21 -10.06 0.71
CA GLY A 27 2.18 -9.55 1.67
C GLY A 27 2.29 -8.02 1.72
N TYR A 28 1.35 -7.31 1.09
CA TYR A 28 1.28 -5.85 1.13
C TYR A 28 0.71 -5.38 2.48
N VAL A 29 1.09 -4.17 2.89
CA VAL A 29 0.63 -3.54 4.14
C VAL A 29 -0.40 -2.47 3.78
N GLN A 30 -1.67 -2.79 3.97
CA GLN A 30 -2.80 -1.98 3.54
C GLN A 30 -3.76 -1.82 4.71
N LEU A 31 -3.63 -0.68 5.39
CA LEU A 31 -4.42 -0.35 6.57
C LEU A 31 -5.31 0.86 6.24
N PRO A 32 -6.54 0.93 6.77
CA PRO A 32 -7.44 2.04 6.50
C PRO A 32 -7.03 3.33 7.23
N SER A 33 -6.06 3.28 8.14
CA SER A 33 -5.54 4.47 8.82
C SER A 33 -4.15 4.19 9.39
N GLY A 34 -3.40 5.25 9.66
CA GLY A 34 -2.07 5.14 10.24
C GLY A 34 -1.31 6.45 10.20
N SER A 35 0.00 6.34 10.45
CA SER A 35 0.93 7.46 10.27
C SER A 35 1.64 7.37 8.92
N ALA A 36 1.87 8.51 8.30
CA ALA A 36 2.51 8.62 6.99
C ALA A 36 3.50 9.79 6.94
N SER A 37 4.38 9.75 5.95
CA SER A 37 5.06 10.94 5.44
C SER A 37 4.41 11.41 4.14
N PHE A 38 4.67 12.66 3.78
CA PHE A 38 4.05 13.34 2.65
C PHE A 38 5.10 14.15 1.90
N THR A 39 5.11 14.04 0.58
CA THR A 39 5.83 14.94 -0.34
C THR A 39 4.90 15.36 -1.47
N MET A 40 5.43 16.08 -2.45
CA MET A 40 4.72 16.47 -3.66
C MET A 40 5.51 16.08 -4.92
N TYR A 41 4.79 15.79 -6.01
CA TYR A 41 5.37 15.49 -7.32
C TYR A 41 4.56 16.11 -8.46
N THR A 42 5.16 16.20 -9.63
CA THR A 42 4.53 16.67 -10.87
C THR A 42 4.40 15.53 -11.89
N GLY A 43 3.51 15.66 -12.87
CA GLY A 43 3.37 14.70 -13.97
C GLY A 43 2.45 13.52 -13.65
N CYS A 44 1.33 13.73 -12.96
CA CYS A 44 0.41 12.67 -12.56
C CYS A 44 -0.66 12.30 -13.62
N ASN A 45 -0.44 12.68 -14.88
CA ASN A 45 -1.39 12.44 -15.98
C ASN A 45 -1.28 11.04 -16.60
N GLN A 46 -0.21 10.29 -16.33
CA GLN A 46 -0.03 8.90 -16.77
C GLN A 46 0.31 7.97 -15.59
N PRO A 47 -0.59 7.82 -14.60
CA PRO A 47 -0.23 7.18 -13.35
C PRO A 47 -0.39 5.64 -13.42
N ALA A 48 0.21 4.94 -12.45
CA ALA A 48 0.30 3.48 -12.40
C ALA A 48 -1.05 2.74 -12.34
N CYS A 49 -2.13 3.39 -11.89
CA CYS A 49 -3.47 2.80 -11.95
C CYS A 49 -4.09 2.82 -13.36
N GLY A 50 -3.46 3.55 -14.30
CA GLY A 50 -3.90 3.65 -15.69
C GLY A 50 -5.06 4.60 -15.95
N LYS A 51 -5.50 5.35 -14.93
CA LYS A 51 -6.45 6.45 -15.05
C LYS A 51 -5.97 7.61 -14.18
N ALA A 52 -5.82 8.79 -14.77
CA ALA A 52 -5.69 10.03 -14.00
C ALA A 52 -7.05 10.43 -13.40
N ALA A 53 -7.09 11.50 -12.61
CA ALA A 53 -8.33 12.08 -12.10
C ALA A 53 -8.17 13.61 -11.97
N SER A 54 -9.28 14.36 -12.01
CA SER A 54 -9.25 15.83 -11.97
C SER A 54 -9.19 16.42 -10.55
N GLY A 55 -9.58 15.66 -9.53
CA GLY A 55 -9.46 16.05 -8.13
C GLY A 55 -8.06 15.83 -7.58
N TYR A 56 -7.87 16.10 -6.28
CA TYR A 56 -6.57 15.86 -5.64
C TYR A 56 -6.21 14.38 -5.70
N THR A 57 -5.03 14.09 -6.24
CA THR A 57 -4.50 12.74 -6.40
C THR A 57 -3.20 12.56 -5.65
N ALA A 58 -2.87 11.32 -5.34
CA ALA A 58 -1.59 10.96 -4.74
C ALA A 58 -1.06 9.63 -5.30
N ALA A 59 0.25 9.49 -5.26
CA ALA A 59 0.94 8.22 -5.31
C ALA A 59 1.07 7.67 -3.89
N ILE A 60 0.84 6.38 -3.66
CA ILE A 60 1.12 5.74 -2.36
C ILE A 60 2.35 4.83 -2.49
N ASN A 61 3.12 4.66 -1.41
CA ASN A 61 4.30 3.79 -1.43
C ASN A 61 3.98 2.36 -1.88
N GLN A 62 4.89 1.75 -2.62
CA GLN A 62 4.71 0.44 -3.27
C GLN A 62 4.17 -0.66 -2.34
N LEU A 63 4.61 -0.71 -1.08
CA LEU A 63 4.17 -1.71 -0.10
C LEU A 63 2.67 -1.58 0.25
N ALA A 64 2.09 -0.40 0.11
CA ALA A 64 0.66 -0.14 0.28
C ALA A 64 -0.10 -0.08 -1.05
N PHE A 65 0.58 0.29 -2.15
CA PHE A 65 -0.03 0.36 -3.48
C PHE A 65 -0.63 -0.97 -3.91
N GLY A 66 0.08 -2.08 -3.64
CA GLY A 66 -0.40 -3.42 -3.97
C GLY A 66 0.06 -3.95 -5.32
N SER A 67 1.10 -3.39 -5.91
CA SER A 67 1.66 -3.81 -7.20
C SER A 67 3.14 -3.42 -7.30
N ALA A 68 3.82 -3.85 -8.36
CA ALA A 68 5.17 -3.44 -8.71
C ALA A 68 5.19 -2.66 -10.04
N PRO A 69 6.28 -1.93 -10.36
CA PRO A 69 6.40 -1.26 -11.65
C PRO A 69 6.15 -2.20 -12.83
N GLY A 70 5.23 -1.81 -13.72
CA GLY A 70 4.88 -2.57 -14.92
C GLY A 70 3.89 -3.72 -14.72
N THR A 71 3.43 -4.02 -13.50
CA THR A 71 2.48 -5.13 -13.25
C THR A 71 1.01 -4.74 -13.21
N GLY A 72 0.68 -3.46 -13.45
CA GLY A 72 -0.68 -2.94 -13.46
C GLY A 72 -1.15 -2.39 -12.11
N PRO A 73 -2.47 -2.17 -11.93
CA PRO A 73 -3.01 -1.47 -10.77
C PRO A 73 -2.98 -2.38 -9.54
N GLY A 74 -2.63 -1.83 -8.38
CA GLY A 74 -2.78 -2.51 -7.09
C GLY A 74 -4.09 -2.15 -6.40
N ASP A 75 -4.38 -2.77 -5.25
CA ASP A 75 -5.68 -2.58 -4.58
C ASP A 75 -5.86 -1.16 -3.98
N ALA A 76 -4.80 -0.35 -3.91
CA ALA A 76 -4.90 1.05 -3.51
C ALA A 76 -5.60 1.92 -4.56
N CYS A 77 -5.62 1.48 -5.82
CA CYS A 77 -6.12 2.27 -6.94
C CYS A 77 -7.59 2.67 -6.78
N GLY A 78 -7.83 3.97 -6.73
CA GLY A 78 -9.14 4.59 -6.63
C GLY A 78 -9.62 4.86 -5.19
N ARG A 79 -8.92 4.34 -4.18
CA ARG A 79 -9.30 4.59 -2.77
C ARG A 79 -9.05 6.04 -2.39
N CYS A 80 -9.91 6.57 -1.51
CA CYS A 80 -9.82 7.95 -1.05
C CYS A 80 -9.36 8.04 0.40
N PHE A 81 -8.47 8.98 0.70
CA PHE A 81 -7.87 9.15 2.02
C PHE A 81 -7.89 10.61 2.45
N ALA A 82 -8.34 10.84 3.68
CA ALA A 82 -8.09 12.07 4.41
C ALA A 82 -6.65 12.08 4.90
N LEU A 83 -5.83 12.98 4.38
CA LEU A 83 -4.44 13.21 4.80
C LEU A 83 -4.41 14.40 5.74
N THR A 84 -3.61 14.34 6.81
CA THR A 84 -3.41 15.45 7.76
C THR A 84 -1.94 15.59 8.10
N GLY A 85 -1.35 16.75 7.80
CA GLY A 85 0.01 17.09 8.22
C GLY A 85 0.06 17.45 9.70
N SER A 86 1.18 17.19 10.38
CA SER A 86 1.35 17.57 11.79
C SER A 86 2.79 17.93 12.20
N ALA A 87 3.79 17.62 11.38
CA ALA A 87 5.18 18.02 11.63
C ALA A 87 5.98 18.08 10.33
N ASP A 88 6.92 19.02 10.25
CA ASP A 88 7.98 19.05 9.23
C ASP A 88 9.23 18.34 9.81
N PRO A 89 9.67 17.20 9.23
CA PRO A 89 10.85 16.49 9.71
C PRO A 89 12.17 17.25 9.47
N TYR A 90 12.21 18.21 8.54
CA TYR A 90 13.35 19.07 8.28
C TYR A 90 13.35 20.35 9.13
N SER A 91 12.17 20.76 9.61
CA SER A 91 12.00 21.91 10.50
C SER A 91 11.23 21.53 11.78
N PRO A 92 11.82 20.76 12.72
CA PRO A 92 11.08 20.21 13.87
C PRO A 92 10.46 21.25 14.82
N SER A 93 10.92 22.52 14.75
CA SER A 93 10.36 23.64 15.52
C SER A 93 9.18 24.33 14.84
N PHE A 94 8.86 23.99 13.59
CA PHE A 94 7.71 24.52 12.87
C PHE A 94 6.41 23.92 13.41
N THR A 95 5.48 24.78 13.84
CA THR A 95 4.23 24.37 14.51
C THR A 95 2.99 24.50 13.63
N GLY A 96 3.15 24.77 12.34
CA GLY A 96 2.06 24.93 11.37
C GLY A 96 1.89 26.36 10.86
N PRO A 97 0.78 26.64 10.15
CA PRO A 97 -0.46 25.87 10.10
C PRO A 97 -0.32 24.55 9.33
N PHE A 98 -1.03 23.51 9.78
CA PHE A 98 -1.20 22.26 9.03
C PHE A 98 -2.65 22.13 8.56
N THR A 99 -2.85 21.48 7.42
CA THR A 99 -4.16 21.30 6.80
C THR A 99 -4.47 19.82 6.56
N SER A 100 -5.74 19.56 6.27
CA SER A 100 -6.22 18.25 5.83
C SER A 100 -6.81 18.33 4.45
N ILE A 101 -6.55 17.32 3.61
CA ILE A 101 -7.15 17.18 2.28
C ILE A 101 -7.66 15.76 2.07
N ILE A 102 -8.62 15.59 1.17
CA ILE A 102 -9.02 14.26 0.68
C ILE A 102 -8.36 14.03 -0.68
N VAL A 103 -7.57 12.97 -0.80
CA VAL A 103 -6.96 12.55 -2.08
C VAL A 103 -7.56 11.24 -2.55
N LYS A 104 -7.55 11.01 -3.87
CA LYS A 104 -7.74 9.69 -4.49
C LYS A 104 -6.37 9.13 -4.89
N VAL A 105 -6.06 7.89 -4.52
CA VAL A 105 -4.82 7.24 -4.97
C VAL A 105 -4.98 6.81 -6.43
N THR A 106 -4.16 7.39 -7.30
CA THR A 106 -4.13 7.04 -8.73
C THR A 106 -2.78 6.50 -9.17
N ASP A 107 -1.75 6.62 -8.33
CA ASP A 107 -0.38 6.32 -8.72
C ASP A 107 0.38 5.54 -7.63
N MET A 108 1.58 5.10 -7.99
CA MET A 108 2.50 4.37 -7.15
C MET A 108 3.80 5.15 -6.98
N CYS A 109 4.25 5.29 -5.73
CA CYS A 109 5.62 5.71 -5.44
C CYS A 109 6.49 4.45 -5.26
N PRO A 110 7.33 4.08 -6.24
CA PRO A 110 8.10 2.84 -6.20
C PRO A 110 9.24 2.92 -5.19
N VAL A 111 9.66 1.76 -4.66
CA VAL A 111 10.84 1.67 -3.78
C VAL A 111 12.11 2.16 -4.50
N ALA A 112 12.29 1.74 -5.75
CA ALA A 112 13.44 2.11 -6.56
C ALA A 112 13.40 3.61 -6.89
N GLY A 113 14.43 4.34 -6.48
CA GLY A 113 14.57 5.78 -6.71
C GLY A 113 13.96 6.67 -5.62
N ASN A 114 13.17 6.10 -4.70
CA ASN A 114 12.51 6.85 -3.62
C ASN A 114 12.76 6.23 -2.25
N GLN A 115 13.97 5.73 -2.00
CA GLN A 115 14.30 4.96 -0.79
C GLN A 115 14.08 5.76 0.51
N GLU A 116 14.23 7.07 0.46
CA GLU A 116 14.02 7.97 1.59
C GLU A 116 12.56 7.96 2.07
N TRP A 117 11.60 7.95 1.14
CA TRP A 117 10.18 8.18 1.42
C TRP A 117 9.31 6.94 1.21
N CYS A 118 9.56 6.19 0.14
CA CYS A 118 8.78 5.04 -0.32
C CYS A 118 9.56 3.72 -0.23
N GLY A 119 10.68 3.71 0.48
CA GLY A 119 11.56 2.55 0.64
C GLY A 119 11.02 1.41 1.50
N GLN A 120 9.76 1.46 1.93
CA GLN A 120 9.16 0.42 2.77
C GLN A 120 9.10 -0.92 2.01
N THR A 121 9.50 -1.98 2.71
CA THR A 121 9.45 -3.37 2.23
C THR A 121 8.86 -4.26 3.32
N LYS A 122 8.58 -5.53 3.01
CA LYS A 122 8.09 -6.49 4.01
C LYS A 122 9.08 -6.71 5.16
N SER A 123 10.38 -6.68 4.88
CA SER A 123 11.45 -6.85 5.87
C SER A 123 11.79 -5.56 6.61
N THR A 124 11.52 -4.41 5.99
CA THR A 124 11.81 -3.09 6.55
C THR A 124 10.60 -2.20 6.28
N PRO A 125 9.55 -2.29 7.11
CA PRO A 125 8.24 -1.73 6.80
C PRO A 125 8.16 -0.21 6.99
N THR A 126 9.23 0.44 7.43
CA THR A 126 9.31 1.89 7.63
C THR A 126 10.29 2.54 6.67
N ASN A 127 10.01 3.79 6.28
CA ASN A 127 10.97 4.64 5.58
C ASN A 127 11.96 5.30 6.55
N GLN A 128 12.82 6.20 6.04
CA GLN A 128 13.87 6.85 6.86
C GLN A 128 13.31 7.76 7.97
N TYR A 129 12.03 8.14 7.87
CA TYR A 129 11.30 8.93 8.87
C TYR A 129 10.43 8.07 9.79
N GLY A 130 10.62 6.74 9.79
CA GLY A 130 9.89 5.83 10.65
C GLY A 130 8.40 5.66 10.29
N LYS A 131 8.02 5.92 9.04
CA LYS A 131 6.62 5.83 8.58
C LYS A 131 6.37 4.61 7.71
N ASN A 132 5.30 3.88 8.04
CA ASN A 132 4.87 2.69 7.29
C ASN A 132 4.26 3.03 5.92
N PHE A 133 3.73 4.24 5.81
CA PHE A 133 3.06 4.73 4.63
C PHE A 133 3.70 6.03 4.17
N HIS A 134 3.60 6.27 2.88
CA HIS A 134 3.94 7.55 2.29
C HIS A 134 2.94 7.89 1.18
N PHE A 135 2.54 9.15 1.12
CA PHE A 135 1.71 9.70 0.06
C PHE A 135 2.47 10.84 -0.62
N ASP A 136 2.73 10.68 -1.92
CA ASP A 136 3.31 11.71 -2.77
C ASP A 136 2.16 12.43 -3.48
N ILE A 137 1.88 13.67 -3.10
CA ILE A 137 0.67 14.39 -3.50
C ILE A 137 0.92 15.12 -4.83
N CYS A 138 0.05 14.91 -5.82
CA CYS A 138 0.25 15.53 -7.13
C CYS A 138 0.06 17.06 -7.07
N GLU A 139 1.02 17.81 -7.59
CA GLU A 139 0.91 19.27 -7.76
C GLU A 139 -0.07 19.64 -8.87
N ASP A 140 -0.11 18.89 -9.97
CA ASP A 140 -0.85 19.23 -11.18
C ASP A 140 -2.36 19.39 -10.92
N THR A 141 -2.90 18.70 -9.91
CA THR A 141 -4.30 18.75 -9.51
C THR A 141 -4.57 19.72 -8.35
N GLY A 142 -3.54 20.41 -7.85
CA GLY A 142 -3.63 21.45 -6.82
C GLY A 142 -3.62 20.95 -5.37
N GLY A 143 -3.52 19.64 -5.14
CA GLY A 143 -3.58 19.06 -3.79
C GLY A 143 -2.41 19.50 -2.91
N SER A 144 -1.21 19.54 -3.47
CA SER A 144 0.01 19.93 -2.75
C SER A 144 -0.04 21.38 -2.28
N ALA A 145 -0.55 22.30 -3.12
CA ALA A 145 -0.64 23.72 -2.83
C ALA A 145 -1.57 24.04 -1.63
N VAL A 146 -2.51 23.13 -1.33
CA VAL A 146 -3.38 23.23 -0.15
C VAL A 146 -2.76 22.54 1.07
N PHE A 147 -2.05 21.43 0.86
CA PHE A 147 -1.53 20.60 1.93
C PHE A 147 -0.23 21.13 2.56
N PHE A 148 0.67 21.64 1.73
CA PHE A 148 2.01 22.04 2.15
C PHE A 148 2.11 23.55 2.34
N PRO A 149 2.43 24.04 3.54
CA PRO A 149 2.78 25.43 3.75
C PRO A 149 3.98 25.84 2.91
N SER A 150 4.02 27.10 2.47
CA SER A 150 5.15 27.64 1.70
C SER A 150 6.48 27.41 2.42
N GLY A 151 7.44 26.77 1.75
CA GLY A 151 8.75 26.43 2.31
C GLY A 151 8.82 25.07 3.02
N HIS A 152 7.70 24.34 3.12
CA HIS A 152 7.60 23.07 3.82
C HIS A 152 7.12 21.96 2.87
N GLY A 153 8.00 21.49 1.98
CA GLY A 153 7.65 20.53 0.92
C GLY A 153 7.61 19.06 1.35
N ALA A 154 7.96 18.76 2.61
CA ALA A 154 7.87 17.43 3.17
C ALA A 154 7.28 17.50 4.57
N LEU A 155 6.32 16.63 4.86
CA LEU A 155 5.65 16.58 6.15
C LEU A 155 5.52 15.14 6.64
N THR A 156 5.20 15.01 7.91
CA THR A 156 4.67 13.77 8.50
C THR A 156 3.34 14.04 9.18
N GLY A 157 2.56 12.99 9.37
CA GLY A 157 1.27 13.08 10.04
C GLY A 157 0.47 11.79 9.91
N THR A 158 -0.83 11.92 9.63
CA THR A 158 -1.77 10.80 9.64
C THR A 158 -2.60 10.72 8.37
N PHE A 159 -3.11 9.53 8.09
CA PHE A 159 -4.09 9.31 7.05
C PHE A 159 -5.27 8.47 7.58
N THR A 160 -6.43 8.61 6.97
CA THR A 160 -7.60 7.76 7.20
C THR A 160 -8.37 7.59 5.90
N GLU A 161 -8.64 6.35 5.51
CA GLU A 161 -9.46 6.00 4.37
C GLU A 161 -10.89 6.46 4.60
N VAL A 162 -11.48 7.11 3.61
CA VAL A 162 -12.82 7.68 3.65
C VAL A 162 -13.58 7.27 2.40
N ALA A 163 -14.91 7.33 2.47
CA ALA A 163 -15.73 7.17 1.27
C ALA A 163 -15.36 8.25 0.24
N CYS A 164 -15.22 7.85 -1.03
CA CYS A 164 -14.91 8.80 -2.11
C CYS A 164 -16.02 9.82 -2.40
N SER A 165 -17.18 9.72 -1.76
CA SER A 165 -18.17 10.81 -1.71
C SER A 165 -17.63 12.09 -1.03
N GLN A 166 -16.55 11.99 -0.25
CA GLN A 166 -15.85 13.14 0.34
C GLN A 166 -14.77 13.72 -0.58
N TRP A 167 -14.40 13.00 -1.65
CA TRP A 167 -13.44 13.47 -2.63
C TRP A 167 -14.16 14.22 -3.76
N SER A 168 -13.61 15.35 -4.17
CA SER A 168 -14.14 16.15 -5.28
C SER A 168 -13.29 15.95 -6.53
N GLY A 169 -13.93 15.56 -7.63
CA GLY A 169 -13.26 15.38 -8.92
C GLY A 169 -14.00 14.38 -9.79
N SER A 170 -13.36 13.99 -10.89
CA SER A 170 -13.83 12.95 -11.79
C SER A 170 -12.66 12.15 -12.33
N ASP A 171 -12.91 10.87 -12.60
CA ASP A 171 -11.93 9.99 -13.21
C ASP A 171 -11.67 10.37 -14.67
N GLY A 172 -10.41 10.28 -15.08
CA GLY A 172 -10.01 10.33 -16.47
C GLY A 172 -10.35 9.04 -17.22
N GLY A 173 -10.10 9.06 -18.53
CA GLY A 173 -10.22 7.88 -19.38
C GLY A 173 -9.17 6.81 -19.05
N SER A 174 -9.47 5.57 -19.42
CA SER A 174 -8.52 4.45 -19.35
C SER A 174 -7.37 4.69 -20.33
N LEU A 175 -6.14 4.63 -19.85
CA LEU A 175 -4.93 4.79 -20.67
C LEU A 175 -4.51 3.48 -21.34
N TRP A 176 -4.84 2.34 -20.74
CA TRP A 176 -4.52 1.00 -21.25
C TRP A 176 -5.49 -0.07 -20.75
N ASN A 177 -5.53 -1.23 -21.41
CA ASN A 177 -6.39 -2.33 -21.01
C ASN A 177 -5.97 -2.91 -19.66
N GLY A 178 -6.90 -2.91 -18.69
CA GLY A 178 -6.63 -3.33 -17.32
C GLY A 178 -6.42 -2.18 -16.34
N SER A 179 -6.53 -0.92 -16.79
CA SER A 179 -6.57 0.24 -15.89
C SER A 179 -7.72 0.09 -14.89
N CYS A 180 -7.53 0.53 -13.66
CA CYS A 180 -8.53 0.34 -12.61
C CYS A 180 -8.47 1.45 -11.56
N LEU A 181 -9.64 1.97 -11.17
CA LEU A 181 -9.85 2.82 -9.99
C LEU A 181 -11.06 2.32 -9.16
N SER A 182 -11.40 1.03 -9.27
CA SER A 182 -12.58 0.44 -8.61
C SER A 182 -12.53 0.46 -7.07
N GLY A 183 -11.39 0.81 -6.48
CA GLY A 183 -11.28 1.11 -5.05
C GLY A 183 -12.18 2.27 -4.61
N GLU A 184 -12.62 3.13 -5.53
CA GLU A 184 -13.46 4.29 -5.22
C GLU A 184 -14.86 3.94 -4.68
N THR A 185 -15.35 2.73 -5.00
CA THR A 185 -16.63 2.20 -4.53
C THR A 185 -16.48 1.04 -3.54
N ALA A 186 -15.24 0.65 -3.20
CA ALA A 186 -14.98 -0.43 -2.28
C ALA A 186 -15.24 -0.01 -0.83
N ALA A 187 -15.55 -0.98 0.05
CA ALA A 187 -15.44 -0.74 1.48
C ALA A 187 -13.98 -0.48 1.86
N ASN A 188 -13.78 0.31 2.92
CA ASN A 188 -12.44 0.58 3.45
C ASN A 188 -11.70 -0.72 3.78
N TRP A 189 -10.38 -0.70 3.67
CA TRP A 189 -9.55 -1.82 4.09
C TRP A 189 -9.80 -2.22 5.55
N PRO A 190 -9.69 -3.50 5.90
CA PRO A 190 -9.45 -4.66 5.02
C PRO A 190 -10.76 -5.27 4.47
N SER A 191 -11.91 -4.59 4.60
CA SER A 191 -13.23 -5.19 4.39
C SER A 191 -13.69 -5.21 2.93
N GLY A 192 -13.08 -4.42 2.06
CA GLY A 192 -13.38 -4.40 0.62
C GLY A 192 -12.13 -4.58 -0.23
N VAL A 193 -12.27 -5.23 -1.39
CA VAL A 193 -11.27 -5.32 -2.44
C VAL A 193 -11.77 -4.51 -3.63
N GLY A 194 -10.95 -3.57 -4.12
CA GLY A 194 -11.22 -2.77 -5.30
C GLY A 194 -10.59 -3.42 -6.53
N CYS A 195 -9.38 -3.00 -6.87
CA CYS A 195 -8.65 -3.49 -8.04
C CYS A 195 -7.90 -4.81 -7.80
N GLY A 196 -7.64 -5.18 -6.55
CA GLY A 196 -6.85 -6.34 -6.17
C GLY A 196 -5.34 -6.11 -6.29
N ASN A 197 -4.57 -6.84 -5.48
CA ASN A 197 -3.11 -6.75 -5.48
C ASN A 197 -2.49 -7.63 -6.58
N GLN A 198 -1.38 -7.17 -7.16
CA GLN A 198 -0.58 -7.88 -8.16
C GLN A 198 0.63 -8.56 -7.51
N GLY A 199 1.01 -9.74 -7.99
CA GLY A 199 2.25 -10.42 -7.57
C GLY A 199 2.21 -11.08 -6.19
N GLY A 200 1.02 -11.35 -5.65
CA GLY A 200 0.86 -12.15 -4.44
C GLY A 200 0.78 -13.65 -4.72
N PHE A 201 1.41 -14.47 -3.86
CA PHE A 201 1.27 -15.93 -3.90
C PHE A 201 -0.22 -16.29 -3.90
N LEU A 202 -0.68 -16.94 -4.98
CA LEU A 202 -1.98 -17.56 -5.04
C LEU A 202 -1.95 -18.70 -4.00
N PHE A 203 -2.51 -18.48 -2.81
CA PHE A 203 -2.99 -19.59 -2.00
C PHE A 203 -4.17 -20.19 -2.76
N LEU A 204 -3.85 -21.07 -3.70
CA LEU A 204 -4.81 -21.93 -4.34
C LEU A 204 -5.33 -22.88 -3.26
N PHE A 205 -6.33 -22.45 -2.49
CA PHE A 205 -7.22 -23.37 -1.80
C PHE A 205 -8.03 -24.10 -2.88
N LEU A 206 -7.41 -25.09 -3.50
CA LEU A 206 -8.14 -26.19 -4.12
C LEU A 206 -8.91 -26.86 -2.98
N ALA A 207 -10.16 -26.46 -2.82
CA ALA A 207 -11.15 -27.28 -2.13
C ALA A 207 -11.38 -28.54 -2.97
N LEU A 208 -10.42 -29.47 -2.96
CA LEU A 208 -10.62 -30.83 -3.42
C LEU A 208 -11.46 -31.54 -2.36
N ARG A 209 -12.78 -31.43 -2.50
CA ARG A 209 -13.64 -32.53 -2.09
C ARG A 209 -13.33 -33.68 -3.03
N ASP A 210 -12.78 -34.75 -2.47
CA ASP A 210 -12.63 -36.07 -3.07
C ASP A 210 -11.76 -36.18 -4.34
N LEU A 211 -10.46 -36.42 -4.16
CA LEU A 211 -9.80 -37.68 -4.52
C LEU A 211 -8.28 -37.59 -4.31
N SER A 212 -7.73 -38.65 -3.74
CA SER A 212 -6.31 -38.92 -3.46
C SER A 212 -5.35 -38.49 -4.57
N PHE A 213 -4.58 -37.43 -4.39
CA PHE A 213 -3.28 -37.24 -5.04
C PHE A 213 -2.32 -36.49 -4.11
N LEU A 214 -1.19 -37.12 -3.79
CA LEU A 214 -0.05 -36.48 -3.13
C LEU A 214 0.44 -35.32 -3.99
N LEU A 215 0.39 -34.10 -3.47
CA LEU A 215 1.22 -33.00 -3.98
C LEU A 215 2.43 -32.84 -3.05
N THR A 216 3.55 -33.41 -3.47
CA THR A 216 4.87 -33.19 -2.87
C THR A 216 5.27 -31.75 -3.12
N VAL A 217 5.24 -30.90 -2.08
CA VAL A 217 5.84 -29.56 -2.15
C VAL A 217 7.35 -29.72 -2.02
N PHE A 218 8.07 -29.38 -3.09
CA PHE A 218 9.53 -29.33 -3.08
C PHE A 218 10.05 -28.12 -2.32
N TRP A 219 11.11 -28.39 -1.58
CA TRP A 219 11.87 -27.51 -0.72
C TRP A 219 12.82 -26.64 -1.55
N CYS A 220 12.99 -25.35 -1.21
CA CYS A 220 14.15 -24.56 -1.63
C CYS A 220 14.82 -24.00 -0.37
N GLU A 221 15.85 -24.70 0.09
CA GLU A 221 16.83 -24.17 1.02
C GLU A 221 17.66 -23.08 0.30
N GLY A 222 17.92 -21.98 1.00
CA GLY A 222 18.78 -20.89 0.56
C GLY A 222 19.55 -20.33 1.75
N THR A 223 20.67 -20.98 2.03
CA THR A 223 21.82 -20.65 2.90
C THR A 223 21.98 -19.20 3.38
N ALA A 224 22.19 -19.04 4.70
CA ALA A 224 22.71 -17.84 5.34
C ALA A 224 24.24 -17.73 5.18
N PRO A 225 24.84 -16.53 5.02
CA PRO A 225 26.27 -16.37 5.17
C PRO A 225 26.68 -16.20 6.64
N SER A 226 27.87 -16.75 6.90
CA SER A 226 28.72 -16.82 8.10
C SER A 226 28.65 -15.69 9.11
#